data_AF-A1D9U3-F1
#
_entry.id   AF-A1D9U3-F1
#
_cell.length_a   1.000
_cell.length_b   1.000
_cell.length_c   1.000
_cell.angle_alpha   90.00
_cell.angle_beta   90.00
_cell.angle_gamma   90.00
#
_symmetry.space_group_name_H-M   'P 1'
#
loop_
_entity.id
_entity.type
_entity.pdbx_description
1 polymer ?
#
loop_
_entity_poly.entity_id
_entity_poly.type
_entity_poly.pdbx_seq_one_letter_code
_entity_poly.pdbx_strand_id
1 'polypeptide(L)'
;MSHLTYYNYDGVGKAKQSQFKYSQAVRVGDRIECAGQGWNPSTGTIPREINAQIDQAFANVDLNLRNAGGAGWSQVYRVNSYHVPINDEALEAMVRNFRKWAPGHEPIWTCVGVTRLGEDDMRVEIEVVAHVP
;
A
#
# COMPACT_ATOMS: atom_id res chain seq x y z
N MET A 1 -6.71 -25.75 -4.14
CA MET A 1 -5.75 -24.67 -3.85
C MET A 1 -5.83 -23.66 -4.99
N SER A 2 -5.69 -22.36 -4.71
CA SER A 2 -5.64 -21.35 -5.78
C SER A 2 -4.40 -21.60 -6.67
N HIS A 3 -4.54 -21.39 -7.98
CA HIS A 3 -3.43 -21.49 -8.93
C HIS A 3 -2.55 -20.23 -8.93
N LEU A 4 -2.98 -19.17 -8.22
CA LEU A 4 -2.25 -17.91 -8.10
C LEU A 4 -1.16 -18.02 -7.01
N THR A 5 -0.09 -17.26 -7.19
CA THR A 5 0.97 -17.13 -6.20
C THR A 5 0.72 -15.92 -5.31
N TYR A 6 0.78 -16.13 -4.00
CA TYR A 6 0.57 -15.10 -2.98
C TYR A 6 1.88 -14.82 -2.24
N TYR A 7 2.10 -13.54 -1.93
CA TYR A 7 3.36 -13.04 -1.39
C TYR A 7 3.12 -12.32 -0.07
N ASN A 8 4.08 -12.48 0.84
CA ASN A 8 4.09 -11.89 2.16
C ASN A 8 5.54 -11.56 2.52
N TYR A 9 5.84 -10.26 2.60
CA TYR A 9 7.13 -9.80 3.08
C TYR A 9 7.34 -10.18 4.56
N ASP A 10 8.60 -10.26 4.97
CA ASP A 10 8.98 -10.64 6.33
C ASP A 10 8.46 -9.67 7.41
N GLY A 11 8.46 -10.11 8.66
CA GLY A 11 7.93 -9.30 9.77
C GLY A 11 6.41 -9.23 9.74
N VAL A 12 5.85 -8.02 9.64
CA VAL A 12 4.42 -7.80 9.79
C VAL A 12 3.61 -8.44 8.67
N GLY A 13 4.14 -8.54 7.45
CA GLY A 13 3.43 -9.20 6.34
C GLY A 13 3.06 -10.66 6.65
N LYS A 14 4.05 -11.47 7.05
CA LYS A 14 3.84 -12.85 7.52
C LYS A 14 3.04 -12.92 8.83
N ALA A 15 3.22 -11.98 9.75
CA ALA A 15 2.43 -11.94 10.99
C ALA A 15 0.94 -11.74 10.71
N LYS A 16 0.59 -10.75 9.87
CA LYS A 16 -0.79 -10.47 9.45
C LYS A 16 -1.39 -11.64 8.64
N GLN A 17 -0.58 -12.33 7.83
CA GLN A 17 -1.02 -13.57 7.16
C GLN A 17 -1.46 -14.64 8.17
N SER A 18 -0.64 -14.88 9.20
CA SER A 18 -0.96 -15.87 10.23
C SER A 18 -2.21 -15.47 11.04
N GLN A 19 -2.28 -14.20 11.45
CA GLN A 19 -3.31 -13.66 12.34
C GLN A 19 -4.67 -13.45 11.66
N PHE A 20 -4.69 -12.89 10.44
CA PHE A 20 -5.90 -12.44 9.76
C PHE A 20 -6.24 -13.22 8.49
N LYS A 21 -5.39 -14.19 8.09
CA LYS A 21 -5.65 -15.09 6.94
C LYS A 21 -5.81 -14.40 5.58
N TYR A 22 -5.12 -13.28 5.36
CA TYR A 22 -4.97 -12.66 4.03
C TYR A 22 -3.49 -12.55 3.63
N SER A 23 -3.19 -12.32 2.35
CA SER A 23 -1.81 -12.12 1.87
C SER A 23 -1.55 -10.68 1.48
N GLN A 24 -0.30 -10.23 1.57
CA GLN A 24 0.07 -8.84 1.27
C GLN A 24 0.00 -8.53 -0.23
N ALA A 25 0.31 -9.50 -1.09
CA ALA A 25 0.12 -9.36 -2.51
C ALA A 25 -0.26 -10.68 -3.18
N VAL A 26 -0.82 -10.58 -4.38
CA VAL A 26 -1.06 -11.71 -5.28
C VAL A 26 -0.54 -11.36 -6.67
N ARG A 27 0.09 -12.34 -7.34
CA ARG A 27 0.47 -12.20 -8.75
C ARG A 27 -0.56 -12.87 -9.66
N VAL A 28 -1.09 -12.12 -10.61
CA VAL A 28 -2.10 -12.54 -11.59
C VAL A 28 -1.54 -12.28 -12.98
N GLY A 29 -0.86 -13.28 -13.56
CA GLY A 29 -0.19 -13.13 -14.85
C GLY A 29 0.88 -12.03 -14.83
N ASP A 30 0.65 -10.97 -15.60
CA ASP A 30 1.47 -9.77 -15.70
C ASP A 30 1.03 -8.66 -14.73
N ARG A 31 0.28 -8.97 -13.69
CA ARG A 31 -0.17 -8.01 -12.68
C ARG A 31 0.21 -8.43 -11.27
N ILE A 32 0.51 -7.45 -10.44
CA ILE A 32 0.62 -7.61 -8.98
C ILE A 32 -0.46 -6.74 -8.34
N GLU A 33 -1.29 -7.34 -7.49
CA GLU A 33 -2.28 -6.63 -6.69
C GLU A 33 -1.85 -6.65 -5.22
N CYS A 34 -1.76 -5.48 -4.61
CA CYS A 34 -1.37 -5.32 -3.21
C CYS A 34 -2.60 -5.10 -2.33
N ALA A 35 -2.62 -5.74 -1.16
CA ALA A 35 -3.51 -5.36 -0.07
C ALA A 35 -3.16 -3.96 0.46
N GLY A 36 -4.10 -3.34 1.18
CA GLY A 36 -3.93 -2.04 1.82
C GLY A 36 -2.71 -1.97 2.75
N GLN A 37 -1.95 -0.87 2.67
CA GLN A 37 -0.74 -0.64 3.48
C GLN A 37 -0.87 0.60 4.37
N GLY A 38 -0.29 0.56 5.59
CA GLY A 38 -0.23 1.72 6.49
C GLY A 38 0.59 1.60 7.79
N TRP A 39 1.09 0.42 8.15
CA TRP A 39 1.88 0.18 9.38
C TRP A 39 3.40 0.19 9.12
N ASN A 40 4.23 0.27 10.16
CA ASN A 40 5.65 -0.05 10.00
C ASN A 40 5.84 -1.56 9.73
N PRO A 41 6.52 -1.98 8.66
CA PRO A 41 6.56 -3.39 8.23
C PRO A 41 7.39 -4.29 9.15
N SER A 42 8.21 -3.73 10.03
CA SER A 42 9.03 -4.49 10.99
C SER A 42 8.39 -4.54 12.38
N THR A 43 7.80 -3.46 12.86
CA THR A 43 7.28 -3.34 14.24
C THR A 43 5.77 -3.44 14.34
N GLY A 44 5.04 -3.20 13.24
CA GLY A 44 3.58 -3.11 13.22
C GLY A 44 3.02 -1.82 13.79
N THR A 45 3.88 -0.93 14.30
CA THR A 45 3.45 0.37 14.85
C THR A 45 2.96 1.30 13.75
N ILE A 46 1.96 2.11 14.07
CA ILE A 46 1.41 3.12 13.15
C ILE A 46 1.98 4.48 13.56
N PRO A 47 2.62 5.24 12.63
CA PRO A 47 3.05 6.60 12.92
C PRO A 47 1.88 7.48 13.37
N ARG A 48 2.13 8.41 14.31
CA ARG A 48 1.06 9.28 14.82
C ARG A 48 0.55 10.28 13.78
N GLU A 49 1.48 10.90 13.04
CA GLU A 49 1.17 12.00 12.12
C GLU A 49 0.78 11.47 10.73
N ILE A 50 -0.24 12.07 10.12
CA ILE A 50 -0.80 11.63 8.82
C ILE A 50 0.26 11.63 7.71
N ASN A 51 1.11 12.66 7.67
CA ASN A 51 2.22 12.75 6.72
C ASN A 51 3.16 11.53 6.82
N ALA A 52 3.49 11.12 8.05
CA ALA A 52 4.36 9.98 8.30
C ALA A 52 3.66 8.65 7.97
N GLN A 53 2.35 8.53 8.23
CA GLN A 53 1.59 7.34 7.82
C GLN A 53 1.54 7.19 6.30
N ILE A 54 1.32 8.28 5.56
CA ILE A 54 1.29 8.27 4.10
C ILE A 54 2.68 7.92 3.54
N ASP A 55 3.74 8.55 4.05
CA ASP A 55 5.12 8.22 3.66
C ASP A 55 5.44 6.74 3.91
N GLN A 56 5.03 6.20 5.06
CA GLN A 56 5.20 4.79 5.41
C GLN A 56 4.38 3.88 4.48
N ALA A 57 3.12 4.22 4.19
CA ALA A 57 2.27 3.45 3.29
C ALA A 57 2.87 3.36 1.88
N PHE A 58 3.42 4.47 1.36
CA PHE A 58 4.13 4.45 0.08
C PHE A 58 5.38 3.57 0.10
N ALA A 59 6.19 3.66 1.15
CA ALA A 59 7.37 2.80 1.31
C ALA A 59 7.00 1.31 1.39
N ASN A 60 5.88 0.99 2.06
CA ASN A 60 5.37 -0.36 2.15
C ASN A 60 4.87 -0.91 0.81
N VAL A 61 4.20 -0.08 0.01
CA VAL A 61 3.80 -0.47 -1.35
C VAL A 61 5.03 -0.85 -2.17
N ASP A 62 6.11 -0.07 -2.11
CA ASP A 62 7.36 -0.39 -2.82
C ASP A 62 7.94 -1.73 -2.35
N LEU A 63 8.04 -1.93 -1.03
CA LEU A 63 8.48 -3.18 -0.42
C LEU A 63 7.63 -4.37 -0.88
N ASN A 64 6.31 -4.23 -0.85
CA ASN A 64 5.36 -5.29 -1.15
C ASN A 64 5.42 -5.68 -2.64
N LEU A 65 5.45 -4.69 -3.54
CA LEU A 65 5.62 -4.92 -4.98
C LEU A 65 6.95 -5.63 -5.29
N ARG A 66 8.06 -5.18 -4.68
CA ARG A 66 9.37 -5.81 -4.86
C ARG A 66 9.41 -7.24 -4.31
N ASN A 67 8.79 -7.47 -3.16
CA ASN A 67 8.66 -8.82 -2.59
C ASN A 67 7.89 -9.78 -3.51
N ALA A 68 6.90 -9.27 -4.24
CA ALA A 68 6.13 -10.01 -5.23
C ALA A 68 6.78 -10.07 -6.64
N GLY A 69 8.04 -9.64 -6.78
CA GLY A 69 8.81 -9.72 -8.02
C GLY A 69 8.62 -8.53 -8.97
N GLY A 70 8.06 -7.41 -8.50
CA GLY A 70 7.97 -6.16 -9.25
C GLY A 70 9.19 -5.22 -9.05
N ALA A 71 9.20 -4.12 -9.79
CA ALA A 71 10.18 -3.04 -9.76
C ALA A 71 9.73 -1.83 -8.92
N GLY A 72 8.66 -1.98 -8.14
CA GLY A 72 8.13 -0.93 -7.26
C GLY A 72 7.20 0.04 -7.97
N TRP A 73 7.18 1.29 -7.49
CA TRP A 73 6.19 2.31 -7.92
C TRP A 73 6.19 2.65 -9.40
N SER A 74 7.31 2.47 -10.11
CA SER A 74 7.40 2.69 -11.58
C SER A 74 6.44 1.82 -12.40
N GLN A 75 5.90 0.74 -11.82
CA GLN A 75 4.96 -0.18 -12.47
C GLN A 75 3.51 0.02 -12.02
N VAL A 76 3.25 0.87 -11.03
CA VAL A 76 1.92 1.07 -10.46
C VAL A 76 1.07 1.89 -11.42
N TYR A 77 -0.06 1.35 -11.89
CA TYR A 77 -0.97 2.10 -12.76
C TYR A 77 -2.27 2.50 -12.05
N ARG A 78 -2.67 1.80 -10.97
CA ARG A 78 -3.91 2.07 -10.23
C ARG A 78 -3.64 2.19 -8.73
N VAL A 79 -4.19 3.23 -8.12
CA VAL A 79 -4.12 3.50 -6.68
C VAL A 79 -5.51 3.79 -6.14
N ASN A 80 -5.87 3.14 -5.04
CA ASN A 80 -6.99 3.54 -4.22
C ASN A 80 -6.46 3.92 -2.83
N SER A 81 -6.92 5.05 -2.29
CA SER A 81 -6.55 5.50 -0.94
C SER A 81 -7.78 5.81 -0.12
N TYR A 82 -7.81 5.28 1.10
CA TYR A 82 -8.90 5.45 2.07
C TYR A 82 -8.38 6.25 3.27
N HIS A 83 -9.11 7.29 3.68
CA HIS A 83 -8.62 8.29 4.65
C HIS A 83 -9.60 8.52 5.81
N VAL A 84 -9.06 8.79 7.01
CA VAL A 84 -9.82 9.08 8.24
C VAL A 84 -9.14 10.21 9.04
N PRO A 85 -9.62 11.48 8.96
CA PRO A 85 -10.44 12.04 7.89
C PRO A 85 -9.58 12.36 6.66
N ILE A 86 -10.24 12.60 5.53
CA ILE A 86 -9.62 13.22 4.35
C ILE A 86 -9.54 14.74 4.54
N ASN A 87 -8.36 15.33 4.37
CA ASN A 87 -8.13 16.77 4.46
C ASN A 87 -7.00 17.21 3.48
N ASP A 88 -6.78 18.52 3.38
CA ASP A 88 -5.77 19.08 2.45
C ASP A 88 -4.35 18.61 2.77
N GLU A 89 -4.00 18.47 4.05
CA GLU A 89 -2.69 17.95 4.48
C GLU A 89 -2.44 16.52 3.96
N ALA A 90 -3.44 15.64 4.07
CA ALA A 90 -3.36 14.28 3.56
C ALA A 90 -3.23 14.26 2.02
N LEU A 91 -3.99 15.11 1.33
CA LEU A 91 -3.94 15.22 -0.13
C LEU A 91 -2.58 15.74 -0.61
N GLU A 92 -2.02 16.76 0.04
CA GLU A 92 -0.68 17.27 -0.25
C GLU A 92 0.40 16.20 -0.05
N ALA A 93 0.29 15.40 1.03
CA ALA A 93 1.20 14.29 1.29
C ALA A 93 1.12 13.19 0.22
N MET A 94 -0.10 12.86 -0.26
CA MET A 94 -0.29 11.92 -1.38
C MET A 94 0.38 12.44 -2.66
N VAL A 95 0.13 13.70 -3.03
CA VAL A 95 0.72 14.31 -4.24
C VAL A 95 2.25 14.37 -4.14
N ARG A 96 2.79 14.75 -2.98
CA ARG A 96 4.24 14.75 -2.73
C ARG A 96 4.85 13.37 -2.94
N ASN A 97 4.17 12.32 -2.47
CA ASN A 97 4.64 10.95 -2.65
C ASN A 97 4.48 10.45 -4.10
N PHE A 98 3.41 10.79 -4.83
CA PHE A 98 3.33 10.46 -6.25
C PHE A 98 4.49 11.06 -7.04
N ARG A 99 4.81 12.34 -6.81
CA ARG A 99 5.96 13.00 -7.46
C ARG A 99 7.29 12.31 -7.15
N LYS A 100 7.47 11.82 -5.92
CA LYS A 100 8.68 11.15 -5.46
C LYS A 100 8.82 9.73 -6.03
N TRP A 101 7.75 8.94 -5.95
CA TRP A 101 7.79 7.50 -6.18
C TRP A 101 7.40 7.09 -7.61
N ALA A 102 6.58 7.88 -8.29
CA ALA A 102 6.19 7.69 -9.68
C ALA A 102 6.60 8.90 -10.55
N PRO A 103 7.90 9.27 -10.63
CA PRO A 103 8.32 10.46 -11.37
C PRO A 103 8.18 10.32 -12.90
N GLY A 104 7.97 9.10 -13.41
CA GLY A 104 7.90 8.82 -14.85
C GLY A 104 6.49 8.67 -15.41
N HIS A 105 5.45 8.72 -14.57
CA HIS A 105 4.06 8.53 -14.97
C HIS A 105 3.07 8.94 -13.88
N GLU A 106 1.81 9.15 -14.26
CA GLU A 106 0.71 9.45 -13.34
C GLU A 106 -0.25 8.26 -13.25
N PRO A 107 -0.30 7.53 -12.12
CA PRO A 107 -1.27 6.46 -11.94
C PRO A 107 -2.69 7.02 -11.86
N ILE A 108 -3.69 6.24 -12.29
CA ILE A 108 -5.08 6.56 -11.97
C ILE A 108 -5.28 6.46 -10.45
N TRP A 109 -6.01 7.42 -9.87
CA TRP A 109 -6.16 7.51 -8.42
C TRP A 109 -7.61 7.76 -8.02
N THR A 110 -8.13 6.89 -7.15
CA THR A 110 -9.40 7.12 -6.42
C THR A 110 -9.10 7.44 -4.97
N CYS A 111 -9.63 8.56 -4.48
CA CYS A 111 -9.44 9.02 -3.11
C CYS A 111 -10.79 9.08 -2.38
N VAL A 112 -10.92 8.38 -1.24
CA VAL A 112 -12.20 8.22 -0.53
C VAL A 112 -12.02 8.50 0.96
N GLY A 113 -12.90 9.32 1.54
CA GLY A 113 -13.06 9.42 2.98
C GLY A 113 -13.90 8.27 3.53
N VAL A 114 -13.41 7.59 4.55
CA VAL A 114 -14.12 6.48 5.23
C VAL A 114 -14.29 6.77 6.71
N THR A 115 -15.13 5.99 7.40
CA THR A 115 -15.41 6.20 8.83
C THR A 115 -14.39 5.53 9.75
N ARG A 116 -13.70 4.47 9.29
CA ARG A 116 -12.70 3.72 10.05
C ARG A 116 -11.83 2.87 9.10
N LEU A 117 -10.63 2.48 9.56
CA LEU A 117 -9.70 1.54 8.91
C LEU A 117 -9.49 0.27 9.76
N GLY A 118 -8.55 -0.59 9.38
CA GLY A 118 -8.31 -1.87 10.06
C GLY A 118 -7.92 -1.75 11.55
N GLU A 119 -7.09 -0.76 11.89
CA GLU A 119 -6.60 -0.49 13.25
C GLU A 119 -7.02 0.92 13.69
N ASP A 120 -7.22 1.14 15.00
CA ASP A 120 -7.80 2.39 15.51
C ASP A 120 -6.93 3.63 15.26
N ASP A 121 -5.61 3.45 15.18
CA ASP A 121 -4.65 4.54 14.90
C ASP A 121 -4.38 4.75 13.41
N MET A 122 -4.89 3.89 12.52
CA MET A 122 -4.76 4.10 11.08
C MET A 122 -5.60 5.30 10.64
N ARG A 123 -4.96 6.18 9.86
CA ARG A 123 -5.57 7.37 9.25
C ARG A 123 -5.52 7.32 7.73
N VAL A 124 -4.69 6.45 7.17
CA VAL A 124 -4.64 6.16 5.73
C VAL A 124 -4.46 4.66 5.48
N GLU A 125 -5.07 4.16 4.41
CA GLU A 125 -4.80 2.84 3.84
C GLU A 125 -4.67 2.97 2.32
N ILE A 126 -3.58 2.45 1.75
CA ILE A 126 -3.29 2.54 0.31
C ILE A 126 -3.16 1.14 -0.29
N GLU A 127 -4.01 0.84 -1.27
CA GLU A 127 -3.92 -0.38 -2.10
C GLU A 127 -3.55 0.01 -3.53
N VAL A 128 -2.79 -0.85 -4.21
CA VAL A 128 -2.33 -0.59 -5.57
C VAL A 128 -2.40 -1.80 -6.47
N VAL A 129 -2.42 -1.54 -7.78
CA VAL A 129 -2.15 -2.55 -8.80
C VAL A 129 -1.00 -2.08 -9.69
N ALA A 130 -0.07 -3.00 -9.93
CA ALA A 130 1.06 -2.81 -10.84
C ALA A 130 0.98 -3.75 -12.04
N HIS A 131 1.45 -3.28 -13.19
CA HIS A 131 1.67 -4.08 -14.39
C HIS A 131 3.15 -4.47 -14.48
N VAL A 132 3.43 -5.77 -14.51
CA VAL A 132 4.75 -6.39 -14.39
C VAL A 132 4.92 -7.44 -15.50
N PRO A 133 5.24 -7.00 -16.74
CA PRO A 133 5.43 -7.88 -17.88
C PRO A 133 6.66 -8.80 -17.75
#